data_AF-A0A1Q5S9X5-F1
#
_entry.id   AF-A0A1Q5S9X5-F1
#
_cell.length_a   1.000
_cell.length_b   1.000
_cell.length_c   1.000
_cell.angle_alpha   90.00
_cell.angle_beta   90.00
_cell.angle_gamma   90.00
#
_symmetry.space_group_name_H-M   'P 1'
#
loop_
_entity.id
_entity.type
_entity.pdbx_description
1 polymer ?
#
loop_
_entity_poly.entity_id
_entity_poly.type
_entity_poly.pdbx_seq_one_letter_code
_entity_poly.pdbx_strand_id
1 'polypeptide(L)'
;MVKPLSLLAALAAALATATVGRSGHELPVYPSYYPHEIAIETIPPEGAAPLLLENKIQAYLGPQPRFSDNVPVSIRAVESLGSFVIVLRNPAAPAPTDAASACAAVETIVGDIAGKQGFVFHPYPITPLHGDYLYYADLAEAAKARFLRAHARTSAAPANLRVKVGGALQHLIRPEWIAQGLEWDVAVEEVDAADLVASSMTSVNGWLGPPWMKAGWFHAERMLADAIEDGETRARANAMLGRLEASDYRDAVERINLQRDLVTTLTSSCRKLVVGYTIKRQYLSVEFSDGIENIGFDSIEGLNSPMFIRTVKLKNFPWNGWLMLGIDKAPNAAWNPIAGFNDSFGRLLWSAVGDPALVPAPYDSGWMLNRLSDVQSNSGR
;
A
#
# COMPACT_ATOMS: atom_id res chain seq x y z
N MET A 1 5.15 48.69 19.36
CA MET A 1 6.28 48.41 18.44
C MET A 1 6.74 46.98 18.68
N VAL A 2 6.38 46.05 17.80
CA VAL A 2 6.85 44.66 17.88
C VAL A 2 8.31 44.65 17.39
N LYS A 3 9.23 44.05 18.16
CA LYS A 3 10.65 44.03 17.81
C LYS A 3 10.85 43.20 16.51
N PRO A 4 11.69 43.67 15.56
CA PRO A 4 11.84 43.04 14.25
C PRO A 4 12.32 41.58 14.33
N LEU A 5 13.09 41.23 15.37
CA LEU A 5 13.52 39.85 15.63
C LEU A 5 12.36 38.90 15.98
N SER A 6 11.38 39.40 16.73
CA SER A 6 10.21 38.62 17.15
C SER A 6 9.27 38.32 15.98
N LEU A 7 9.19 39.25 15.02
CA LEU A 7 8.43 39.07 13.79
C LEU A 7 9.06 38.02 12.88
N LEU A 8 10.39 38.03 12.74
CA LEU A 8 11.16 37.06 11.96
C LEU A 8 11.10 35.64 12.56
N ALA A 9 11.20 35.51 13.88
CA ALA A 9 11.07 34.22 14.56
C ALA A 9 9.65 33.64 14.43
N ALA A 10 8.62 34.49 14.50
CA ALA A 10 7.24 34.06 14.27
C ALA A 10 6.99 33.65 12.82
N LEU A 11 7.57 34.34 11.84
CA LEU A 11 7.46 33.99 10.42
C LEU A 11 8.18 32.66 10.09
N ALA A 12 9.37 32.45 10.65
CA ALA A 12 10.12 31.20 10.48
C ALA A 12 9.41 30.01 11.13
N ALA A 13 8.79 30.20 12.29
CA ALA A 13 7.95 29.17 12.93
C ALA A 13 6.69 28.86 12.10
N ALA A 14 6.05 29.87 11.49
CA ALA A 14 4.90 29.69 10.61
C ALA A 14 5.25 28.97 9.29
N LEU A 15 6.42 29.26 8.70
CA LEU A 15 6.92 28.54 7.52
C LEU A 15 7.39 27.12 7.85
N ALA A 16 7.88 26.86 9.06
CA ALA A 16 8.25 25.51 9.49
C ALA A 16 7.02 24.61 9.80
N THR A 17 5.86 25.21 10.08
CA THR A 17 4.57 24.50 10.17
C THR A 17 3.88 24.33 8.82
N ALA A 18 4.36 24.99 7.76
CA ALA A 18 3.91 24.73 6.40
C ALA A 18 4.60 23.48 5.84
N THR A 19 4.39 22.35 6.50
CA THR A 19 4.52 21.07 5.81
C THR A 19 3.44 21.05 4.72
N VAL A 20 3.77 20.53 3.54
CA VAL A 20 2.74 20.11 2.58
C VAL A 20 2.06 18.88 3.18
N GLY A 21 1.30 19.07 4.25
CA GLY A 21 0.26 18.15 4.64
C GLY A 21 -0.75 18.19 3.51
N ARG A 22 -0.86 17.11 2.74
CA ARG A 22 -2.03 16.90 1.90
C ARG A 22 -3.22 16.67 2.84
N SER A 23 -3.74 17.74 3.43
CA SER A 23 -5.07 17.78 3.99
C SER A 23 -6.03 17.72 2.81
N GLY A 24 -6.31 16.50 2.35
CA GLY A 24 -7.32 16.28 1.32
C GLY A 24 -8.61 16.96 1.75
N HIS A 25 -9.13 17.88 0.93
CA HIS A 25 -10.50 18.41 1.05
C HIS A 25 -11.50 17.37 0.54
N GLU A 26 -11.22 16.11 0.84
CA GLU A 26 -12.01 14.99 0.42
C GLU A 26 -13.16 14.88 1.40
N LEU A 27 -14.36 15.08 0.89
CA LEU A 27 -15.56 14.81 1.67
C LEU A 27 -15.50 13.32 2.06
N PRO A 28 -15.61 12.97 3.36
CA PRO A 28 -15.66 11.58 3.79
C PRO A 28 -16.91 10.86 3.27
N VAL A 29 -17.79 11.59 2.58
CA VAL A 29 -18.97 11.11 1.89
C VAL A 29 -18.91 11.61 0.44
N TYR A 30 -18.71 10.67 -0.49
CA TYR A 30 -18.95 10.89 -1.90
C TYR A 30 -20.36 10.38 -2.21
N PRO A 31 -21.30 11.21 -2.71
CA PRO A 31 -22.61 10.71 -3.12
C PRO A 31 -22.42 9.65 -4.20
N SER A 32 -23.04 8.48 -4.01
CA SER A 32 -22.86 7.36 -4.93
C SER A 32 -23.45 7.71 -6.30
N TYR A 33 -22.61 7.72 -7.32
CA TYR A 33 -23.01 7.87 -8.71
C TYR A 33 -22.87 6.50 -9.36
N TYR A 34 -23.99 5.88 -9.74
CA TYR A 34 -23.95 4.62 -10.46
C TYR A 34 -24.00 4.88 -11.95
N PRO A 35 -23.05 4.33 -12.74
CA PRO A 35 -23.22 4.15 -14.17
C PRO A 35 -24.50 3.37 -14.48
N HIS A 36 -25.08 3.61 -15.66
CA HIS A 36 -26.23 2.84 -16.11
C HIS A 36 -25.85 1.38 -16.38
N GLU A 37 -24.65 1.17 -16.92
CA GLU A 37 -24.06 -0.15 -17.12
C GLU A 37 -22.57 -0.10 -16.76
N ILE A 38 -22.05 -1.24 -16.28
CA ILE A 38 -20.63 -1.45 -16.05
C ILE A 38 -20.23 -2.71 -16.82
N ALA A 39 -19.38 -2.54 -17.82
CA ALA A 39 -18.75 -3.65 -18.53
C ALA A 39 -17.31 -3.82 -18.05
N ILE A 40 -16.93 -5.05 -17.72
CA ILE A 40 -15.57 -5.40 -17.32
C ILE A 40 -15.02 -6.38 -18.34
N GLU A 41 -13.97 -5.99 -19.04
CA GLU A 41 -13.32 -6.78 -20.08
C GLU A 41 -11.91 -7.17 -19.69
N THR A 42 -11.51 -8.40 -20.01
CA THR A 42 -10.11 -8.82 -19.90
C THR A 42 -9.34 -8.27 -21.09
N ILE A 43 -8.39 -7.37 -20.83
CA ILE A 43 -7.62 -6.66 -21.84
C ILE A 43 -6.14 -6.79 -21.48
N PRO A 44 -5.31 -7.39 -22.35
CA PRO A 44 -3.90 -7.52 -22.06
C PRO A 44 -3.21 -6.14 -22.11
N PRO A 45 -2.10 -5.92 -21.36
CA PRO A 45 -1.48 -4.61 -21.21
C PRO A 45 -1.07 -3.94 -22.54
N GLU A 46 -0.69 -4.73 -23.54
CA GLU A 46 -0.36 -4.27 -24.89
C GLU A 46 -1.57 -3.73 -25.68
N GLY A 47 -2.79 -4.15 -25.36
CA GLY A 47 -4.02 -3.72 -26.02
C GLY A 47 -4.74 -2.56 -25.32
N ALA A 48 -4.36 -2.23 -24.09
CA ALA A 48 -5.08 -1.27 -23.26
C ALA A 48 -4.91 0.20 -23.71
N ALA A 49 -3.72 0.59 -24.17
CA ALA A 49 -3.43 1.98 -24.49
C ALA A 49 -4.29 2.52 -25.66
N PRO A 50 -4.43 1.84 -26.81
CA PRO A 50 -5.33 2.30 -27.88
C PRO A 50 -6.79 2.45 -27.42
N LEU A 51 -7.29 1.53 -26.59
CA LEU A 51 -8.67 1.57 -26.10
C LEU A 51 -8.93 2.74 -25.15
N LEU A 52 -7.95 3.08 -24.30
CA LEU A 52 -8.01 4.29 -23.47
C LEU A 52 -8.02 5.57 -24.32
N LEU A 53 -7.19 5.63 -25.36
CA LEU A 53 -7.06 6.80 -26.23
C LEU A 53 -8.31 7.03 -27.10
N GLU A 54 -8.94 5.94 -27.54
CA GLU A 54 -10.18 5.98 -28.30
C GLU A 54 -11.44 6.09 -27.41
N ASN A 55 -11.28 6.21 -26.09
CA ASN A 55 -12.37 6.19 -25.09
C ASN A 55 -13.28 4.95 -25.17
N LYS A 56 -12.77 3.84 -25.68
CA LYS A 56 -13.46 2.54 -25.68
C LYS A 56 -13.46 1.90 -24.30
N ILE A 57 -12.48 2.25 -23.46
CA ILE A 57 -12.50 2.00 -22.03
C ILE A 57 -12.23 3.30 -21.27
N GLN A 58 -12.92 3.50 -20.15
CA GLN A 58 -12.73 4.67 -19.28
C GLN A 58 -11.58 4.46 -18.29
N ALA A 59 -11.30 3.22 -17.88
CA ALA A 59 -10.18 2.91 -17.01
C ALA A 59 -9.59 1.52 -17.28
N TYR A 60 -8.29 1.40 -17.02
CA TYR A 60 -7.52 0.18 -17.08
C TYR A 60 -6.89 -0.14 -15.72
N LEU A 61 -7.26 -1.29 -15.17
CA LEU A 61 -6.95 -1.74 -13.82
C LEU A 61 -5.79 -2.74 -13.75
N GLY A 62 -4.99 -2.83 -14.81
CA GLY A 62 -3.81 -3.69 -14.89
C GLY A 62 -2.47 -2.94 -14.71
N PRO A 63 -1.35 -3.58 -15.09
CA PRO A 63 -0.03 -2.95 -15.19
C PRO A 63 -0.02 -1.73 -16.13
N GLN A 64 1.09 -0.99 -16.16
CA GLN A 64 1.19 0.17 -17.05
C GLN A 64 0.98 -0.21 -18.53
N PRO A 65 -0.02 0.39 -19.23
CA PRO A 65 -0.19 0.21 -20.66
C PRO A 65 1.03 0.68 -21.45
N ARG A 66 1.23 0.09 -22.63
CA ARG A 66 2.29 0.49 -23.56
C ARG A 66 1.80 1.63 -24.47
N PHE A 67 2.15 2.86 -24.11
CA PHE A 67 1.96 4.02 -24.99
C PHE A 67 3.11 4.14 -25.98
N SER A 68 2.85 4.62 -27.20
CA SER A 68 3.88 4.85 -28.23
C SER A 68 4.86 5.95 -27.82
N ASP A 69 4.35 6.94 -27.10
CA ASP A 69 5.07 8.11 -26.59
C ASP A 69 4.83 8.24 -25.08
N ASN A 70 5.09 9.41 -24.52
CA ASN A 70 4.68 9.74 -23.15
C ASN A 70 3.16 9.57 -22.98
N VAL A 71 2.73 9.25 -21.75
CA VAL A 71 1.31 9.17 -21.40
C VAL A 71 0.62 10.48 -21.79
N PRO A 72 -0.40 10.45 -22.68
CA PRO A 72 -1.07 11.66 -23.13
C PRO A 72 -1.79 12.39 -21.99
N VAL A 73 -1.94 13.70 -22.10
CA VAL A 73 -2.59 14.54 -21.07
C VAL A 73 -4.06 14.18 -20.81
N SER A 74 -4.70 13.54 -21.78
CA SER A 74 -6.06 13.00 -21.65
C SER A 74 -6.12 11.70 -20.84
N ILE A 75 -4.98 11.11 -20.47
CA ILE A 75 -4.89 9.90 -19.66
C ILE A 75 -4.20 10.24 -18.33
N ARG A 76 -4.89 9.96 -17.23
CA ARG A 76 -4.37 10.18 -15.88
C ARG A 76 -4.04 8.85 -15.21
N ALA A 77 -2.97 8.83 -14.42
CA ALA A 77 -2.67 7.71 -13.54
C ALA A 77 -3.17 7.98 -12.12
N VAL A 78 -3.70 6.94 -11.48
CA VAL A 78 -3.95 6.86 -10.04
C VAL A 78 -2.85 6.00 -9.43
N GLU A 79 -2.26 6.49 -8.34
CA GLU A 79 -1.19 5.80 -7.62
C GLU A 79 -1.73 5.22 -6.32
N SER A 80 -1.52 3.92 -6.12
CA SER A 80 -1.80 3.23 -4.87
C SER A 80 -0.62 2.33 -4.49
N LEU A 81 -0.65 1.77 -3.29
CA LEU A 81 0.40 0.86 -2.81
C LEU A 81 0.36 -0.41 -3.66
N GLY A 82 1.51 -0.77 -4.25
CA GLY A 82 1.67 -2.02 -5.01
C GLY A 82 2.05 -3.15 -4.07
N SER A 83 3.35 -3.35 -3.90
CA SER A 83 3.91 -4.41 -3.08
C SER A 83 4.93 -3.85 -2.10
N PHE A 84 5.11 -4.50 -0.96
CA PHE A 84 6.28 -4.31 -0.12
C PHE A 84 7.44 -5.11 -0.68
N VAL A 85 8.63 -4.51 -0.69
CA VAL A 85 9.89 -5.22 -0.99
C VAL A 85 10.53 -5.60 0.33
N ILE A 86 10.62 -6.89 0.60
CA ILE A 86 11.21 -7.43 1.82
C ILE A 86 12.54 -8.13 1.55
N VAL A 87 13.40 -8.11 2.54
CA VAL A 87 14.64 -8.89 2.59
C VAL A 87 14.51 -9.88 3.74
N LEU A 88 14.70 -11.17 3.43
CA LEU A 88 14.64 -12.29 4.36
C LEU A 88 15.99 -12.98 4.43
N ARG A 89 16.56 -13.15 5.63
CA ARG A 89 17.73 -13.99 5.84
C ARG A 89 17.33 -15.46 5.83
N ASN A 90 18.16 -16.32 5.22
CA ASN A 90 17.90 -17.76 5.18
C ASN A 90 17.77 -18.35 6.60
N PRO A 91 16.63 -18.99 6.94
CA PRO A 91 16.46 -19.72 8.19
C PRO A 91 17.44 -20.86 8.40
N ALA A 92 17.83 -21.52 7.31
CA ALA A 92 18.69 -22.69 7.33
C ALA A 92 20.18 -22.33 7.32
N ALA A 93 20.53 -21.04 7.16
CA ALA A 93 21.92 -20.60 7.25
C ALA A 93 22.41 -20.70 8.70
N PRO A 94 23.71 -20.98 8.92
CA PRO A 94 24.30 -20.99 10.26
C PRO A 94 23.96 -19.72 11.04
N ALA A 95 23.67 -19.87 12.33
CA ALA A 95 23.40 -18.74 13.19
C ALA A 95 24.60 -17.77 13.18
N PRO A 96 24.36 -16.46 13.04
CA PRO A 96 25.44 -15.48 13.07
C PRO A 96 26.14 -15.50 14.43
N THR A 97 27.45 -15.24 14.43
CA THR A 97 28.29 -15.30 15.63
C THR A 97 28.01 -14.15 16.61
N ASP A 98 27.47 -13.04 16.11
CA ASP A 98 27.05 -11.87 16.88
C ASP A 98 25.94 -11.07 16.17
N ALA A 99 25.35 -10.08 16.86
CA ALA A 99 24.27 -9.27 16.30
C ALA A 99 24.69 -8.40 15.11
N ALA A 100 25.97 -7.99 15.02
CA ALA A 100 26.46 -7.15 13.93
C ALA A 100 26.62 -7.96 12.64
N SER A 101 27.17 -9.18 12.74
CA SER A 101 27.26 -10.16 11.66
C SER A 101 25.88 -10.66 11.23
N ALA A 102 24.90 -10.69 12.13
CA ALA A 102 23.51 -11.07 11.83
C ALA A 102 22.81 -10.15 10.82
N CYS A 103 23.19 -8.86 10.80
CA CYS A 103 22.59 -7.83 9.96
C CYS A 103 23.44 -7.49 8.73
N ALA A 104 24.74 -7.78 8.73
CA ALA A 104 25.67 -7.31 7.70
C ALA A 104 25.26 -7.66 6.25
N ALA A 105 24.80 -8.89 6.01
CA ALA A 105 24.34 -9.31 4.68
C ALA A 105 23.07 -8.55 4.24
N VAL A 106 22.12 -8.38 5.15
CA VAL A 106 20.89 -7.62 4.91
C VAL A 106 21.20 -6.15 4.68
N GLU A 107 22.03 -5.53 5.51
CA GLU A 107 22.44 -4.14 5.38
C GLU A 107 23.18 -3.88 4.06
N THR A 108 24.00 -4.84 3.61
CA THR A 108 24.67 -4.78 2.31
C THR A 108 23.64 -4.73 1.17
N ILE A 109 22.66 -5.65 1.16
CA ILE A 109 21.61 -5.69 0.13
C ILE A 109 20.76 -4.42 0.17
N VAL A 110 20.32 -3.99 1.35
CA VAL A 110 19.50 -2.79 1.53
C VAL A 110 20.25 -1.54 1.05
N GLY A 111 21.55 -1.44 1.36
CA GLY A 111 22.40 -0.34 0.90
C GLY A 111 22.61 -0.35 -0.62
N ASP A 112 22.85 -1.53 -1.23
CA ASP A 112 23.02 -1.65 -2.68
C ASP A 112 21.74 -1.35 -3.46
N ILE A 113 20.59 -1.73 -2.92
CA ILE A 113 19.27 -1.45 -3.51
C ILE A 113 18.91 0.04 -3.37
N ALA A 114 19.46 0.75 -2.38
CA ALA A 114 19.17 2.16 -2.16
C ALA A 114 19.53 3.00 -3.40
N GLY A 115 18.53 3.68 -3.98
CA GLY A 115 18.70 4.52 -5.17
C GLY A 115 18.46 3.81 -6.51
N LYS A 116 18.20 2.49 -6.52
CA LYS A 116 17.71 1.80 -7.73
C LYS A 116 16.29 2.24 -8.07
N GLN A 117 15.95 2.15 -9.35
CA GLN A 117 14.65 2.59 -9.89
C GLN A 117 13.60 1.48 -9.83
N GLY A 118 12.34 1.85 -9.98
CA GLY A 118 11.20 0.92 -10.01
C GLY A 118 10.62 0.58 -8.64
N PHE A 119 11.16 1.13 -7.55
CA PHE A 119 10.60 1.04 -6.21
C PHE A 119 10.95 2.31 -5.40
N VAL A 120 10.26 2.53 -4.29
CA VAL A 120 10.55 3.61 -3.35
C VAL A 120 11.36 3.06 -2.18
N PHE A 121 12.59 3.55 -2.02
CA PHE A 121 13.43 3.20 -0.89
C PHE A 121 12.86 3.78 0.41
N HIS A 122 12.35 2.88 1.25
CA HIS A 122 11.64 3.20 2.48
C HIS A 122 11.77 2.02 3.44
N PRO A 123 12.90 1.90 4.16
CA PRO A 123 13.22 0.70 4.94
C PRO A 123 12.46 0.67 6.28
N TYR A 124 11.13 0.77 6.20
CA TYR A 124 10.18 0.78 7.31
C TYR A 124 8.83 0.24 6.81
N PRO A 125 8.10 -0.59 7.59
CA PRO A 125 6.91 -1.29 7.09
C PRO A 125 5.68 -0.40 6.89
N ILE A 126 5.68 0.83 7.40
CA ILE A 126 4.54 1.76 7.29
C ILE A 126 4.90 2.86 6.30
N THR A 127 4.20 2.88 5.18
CA THR A 127 4.46 3.79 4.05
C THR A 127 3.57 5.04 4.10
N PRO A 128 3.93 6.13 3.40
CA PRO A 128 3.08 7.32 3.24
C PRO A 128 1.69 7.09 2.63
N LEU A 129 1.41 5.89 2.10
CA LEU A 129 0.11 5.52 1.54
C LEU A 129 -0.84 4.92 2.59
N HIS A 130 -0.36 4.70 3.82
CA HIS A 130 -1.21 4.31 4.94
C HIS A 130 -1.72 5.54 5.69
N GLY A 131 -2.98 5.50 6.13
CA GLY A 131 -3.60 6.59 6.90
C GLY A 131 -2.93 6.86 8.25
N ASP A 132 -2.28 5.86 8.84
CA ASP A 132 -1.59 5.96 10.12
C ASP A 132 -0.11 6.40 10.00
N TYR A 133 0.40 6.67 8.80
CA TYR A 133 1.82 6.98 8.57
C TYR A 133 2.36 8.15 9.40
N LEU A 134 1.56 9.19 9.63
CA LEU A 134 2.00 10.36 10.39
C LEU A 134 2.43 10.02 11.82
N TYR A 135 1.91 8.94 12.40
CA TYR A 135 2.33 8.46 13.71
C TYR A 135 3.67 7.72 13.71
N TYR A 136 4.31 7.54 12.55
CA TYR A 136 5.56 6.79 12.40
C TYR A 136 6.61 7.49 11.52
N ALA A 137 6.32 8.70 11.04
CA ALA A 137 7.23 9.41 10.13
C ALA A 137 8.64 9.57 10.71
N ASP A 138 8.73 9.81 12.02
CA ASP A 138 10.00 9.88 12.77
C ASP A 138 10.78 8.56 12.76
N LEU A 139 10.09 7.43 13.00
CA LEU A 139 10.68 6.09 12.99
C LEU A 139 11.11 5.67 11.58
N ALA A 140 10.32 6.01 10.57
CA ALA A 140 10.65 5.75 9.18
C ALA A 140 11.89 6.52 8.72
N GLU A 141 11.99 7.81 9.06
CA GLU A 141 13.16 8.63 8.75
C GLU A 141 14.40 8.16 9.53
N ALA A 142 14.25 7.77 10.80
CA ALA A 142 15.34 7.20 11.58
C ALA A 142 15.85 5.88 10.97
N ALA A 143 14.96 5.00 10.52
CA ALA A 143 15.31 3.75 9.86
C ALA A 143 16.04 4.00 8.53
N LYS A 144 15.53 4.92 7.70
CA LYS A 144 16.17 5.33 6.45
C LYS A 144 17.58 5.88 6.67
N ALA A 145 17.74 6.78 7.64
CA ALA A 145 19.04 7.34 8.00
C ALA A 145 20.02 6.28 8.51
N ARG A 146 19.55 5.29 9.29
CA ARG A 146 20.37 4.17 9.77
C ARG A 146 21.00 3.40 8.60
N PHE A 147 20.20 3.00 7.62
CA PHE A 147 20.68 2.21 6.48
C PHE A 147 21.60 3.01 5.54
N LEU A 148 21.26 4.27 5.26
CA LEU A 148 22.13 5.13 4.44
C LEU A 148 23.49 5.37 5.10
N ARG A 149 23.53 5.56 6.44
CA ARG A 149 24.80 5.68 7.18
C ARG A 149 25.58 4.37 7.22
N ALA A 150 24.92 3.23 7.33
CA ALA A 150 25.58 1.92 7.31
C ALA A 150 26.25 1.69 5.94
N HIS A 151 25.52 1.97 4.85
CA HIS A 151 26.03 1.86 3.48
C HIS A 151 27.23 2.80 3.22
N ALA A 152 27.20 4.04 3.72
CA ALA A 152 28.32 4.97 3.56
C ALA A 152 29.62 4.53 4.27
N ARG A 153 29.53 3.64 5.27
CA ARG A 153 30.70 3.12 6.01
C ARG A 153 31.29 1.85 5.39
N THR A 154 30.52 1.13 4.59
CA THR A 154 30.97 -0.12 3.96
C THR A 154 31.64 0.18 2.62
N SER A 155 32.96 0.01 2.54
CA SER A 155 33.74 0.31 1.33
C SER A 155 33.90 -0.86 0.36
N ALA A 156 33.52 -2.07 0.76
CA ALA A 156 33.60 -3.27 -0.08
C ALA A 156 32.41 -4.18 0.20
N ALA A 157 31.66 -4.51 -0.84
CA ALA A 157 30.57 -5.46 -0.73
C ALA A 157 31.14 -6.90 -0.73
N PRO A 158 30.55 -7.85 0.00
CA PRO A 158 31.05 -9.22 0.06
C PRO A 158 31.04 -9.85 -1.32
N ALA A 159 32.18 -10.44 -1.73
CA ALA A 159 32.33 -11.03 -3.06
C ALA A 159 31.43 -12.27 -3.28
N ASN A 160 30.93 -12.91 -2.21
CA ASN A 160 30.31 -14.24 -2.27
C ASN A 160 28.85 -14.27 -1.77
N LEU A 161 28.15 -13.13 -1.77
CA LEU A 161 26.76 -13.07 -1.29
C LEU A 161 25.80 -13.72 -2.29
N ARG A 162 25.00 -14.70 -1.85
CA ARG A 162 24.01 -15.38 -2.69
C ARG A 162 22.60 -14.92 -2.38
N VAL A 163 21.98 -14.28 -3.35
CA VAL A 163 20.67 -13.66 -3.25
C VAL A 163 19.66 -14.45 -4.07
N LYS A 164 18.66 -14.99 -3.39
CA LYS A 164 17.46 -15.52 -4.03
C LYS A 164 16.53 -14.35 -4.37
N VAL A 165 16.17 -14.18 -5.63
CA VAL A 165 15.29 -13.08 -6.06
C VAL A 165 14.41 -13.52 -7.24
N GLY A 166 13.14 -13.10 -7.20
CA GLY A 166 12.17 -13.35 -8.28
C GLY A 166 12.33 -12.39 -9.47
N GLY A 167 11.84 -12.79 -10.65
CA GLY A 167 12.09 -12.10 -11.93
C GLY A 167 11.85 -10.58 -11.93
N ALA A 168 10.75 -10.11 -11.34
CA ALA A 168 10.39 -8.68 -11.31
C ALA A 168 11.33 -7.81 -10.46
N LEU A 169 12.10 -8.42 -9.55
CA LEU A 169 13.04 -7.75 -8.65
C LEU A 169 14.51 -7.98 -9.04
N GLN A 170 14.80 -8.79 -10.07
CA GLN A 170 16.18 -9.12 -10.44
C GLN A 170 17.01 -7.88 -10.79
N HIS A 171 16.41 -6.85 -11.39
CA HIS A 171 17.09 -5.59 -11.69
C HIS A 171 17.52 -4.81 -10.44
N LEU A 172 16.96 -5.13 -9.28
CA LEU A 172 17.39 -4.57 -8.00
C LEU A 172 18.64 -5.25 -7.44
N ILE A 173 19.07 -6.39 -7.98
CA ILE A 173 20.19 -7.17 -7.45
C ILE A 173 21.35 -7.17 -8.46
N ARG A 174 22.57 -7.14 -7.95
CA ARG A 174 23.78 -7.31 -8.76
C ARG A 174 23.78 -8.68 -9.44
N PRO A 175 24.04 -8.79 -10.76
CA PRO A 175 24.03 -10.08 -11.45
C PRO A 175 24.95 -11.14 -10.79
N GLU A 176 26.10 -10.72 -10.27
CA GLU A 176 27.08 -11.59 -9.59
C GLU A 176 26.58 -12.16 -8.26
N TRP A 177 25.55 -11.56 -7.65
CA TRP A 177 24.96 -12.04 -6.40
C TRP A 177 23.75 -12.95 -6.61
N ILE A 178 23.19 -13.01 -7.81
CA ILE A 178 21.98 -13.79 -8.06
C ILE A 178 22.31 -15.28 -7.91
N ALA A 179 21.68 -15.92 -6.92
CA ALA A 179 21.85 -17.34 -6.65
C ALA A 179 21.41 -18.19 -7.84
N GLN A 180 22.28 -19.11 -8.29
CA GLN A 180 22.04 -20.00 -9.44
C GLN A 180 21.49 -21.38 -9.04
N GLY A 181 21.29 -21.63 -7.74
CA GLY A 181 20.89 -22.94 -7.21
C GLY A 181 20.05 -22.83 -5.95
N LEU A 182 19.93 -23.94 -5.22
CA LEU A 182 19.12 -24.02 -3.98
C LEU A 182 19.78 -23.36 -2.77
N GLU A 183 21.08 -23.07 -2.84
CA GLU A 183 21.79 -22.39 -1.76
C GLU A 183 21.69 -20.88 -1.91
N TRP A 184 21.24 -20.22 -0.84
CA TRP A 184 21.07 -18.77 -0.76
C TRP A 184 21.31 -18.30 0.66
N ASP A 185 21.76 -17.06 0.81
CA ASP A 185 22.02 -16.46 2.12
C ASP A 185 20.90 -15.48 2.50
N VAL A 186 20.42 -14.75 1.50
CA VAL A 186 19.36 -13.74 1.61
C VAL A 186 18.36 -13.88 0.46
N ALA A 187 17.07 -13.67 0.73
CA ALA A 187 16.02 -13.60 -0.27
C ALA A 187 15.48 -12.17 -0.36
N VAL A 188 15.18 -11.71 -1.57
CA VAL A 188 14.46 -10.46 -1.82
C VAL A 188 13.14 -10.81 -2.49
N GLU A 189 12.05 -10.48 -1.81
CA GLU A 189 10.69 -10.93 -2.16
C GLU A 189 9.72 -9.73 -2.20
N GLU A 190 8.68 -9.87 -3.00
CA GLU A 190 7.54 -8.94 -2.98
C GLU A 190 6.40 -9.53 -2.15
N VAL A 191 5.77 -8.67 -1.35
CA VAL A 191 4.50 -8.98 -0.69
C VAL A 191 3.45 -8.01 -1.24
N ASP A 192 2.50 -8.52 -2.03
CA ASP A 192 1.44 -7.70 -2.61
C ASP A 192 0.54 -7.12 -1.50
N ALA A 193 0.36 -5.79 -1.51
CA ALA A 193 -0.39 -5.11 -0.46
C ALA A 193 -1.90 -5.38 -0.55
N ALA A 194 -2.44 -5.60 -1.75
CA ALA A 194 -3.84 -5.97 -1.90
C ALA A 194 -4.11 -7.40 -1.42
N ASP A 195 -3.15 -8.32 -1.59
CA ASP A 195 -3.25 -9.68 -1.04
C ASP A 195 -3.16 -9.69 0.50
N LEU A 196 -2.38 -8.80 1.13
CA LEU A 196 -2.39 -8.63 2.60
C LEU A 196 -3.77 -8.23 3.12
N VAL A 197 -4.40 -7.26 2.46
CA VAL A 197 -5.78 -6.82 2.75
C VAL A 197 -6.74 -7.99 2.53
N ALA A 198 -6.71 -8.60 1.34
CA ALA A 198 -7.64 -9.67 0.97
C ALA A 198 -7.56 -10.89 1.89
N SER A 199 -6.35 -11.28 2.33
CA SER A 199 -6.14 -12.40 3.26
C SER A 199 -6.73 -12.16 4.65
N SER A 200 -6.97 -10.88 5.00
CA SER A 200 -7.54 -10.46 6.28
C SER A 200 -9.05 -10.15 6.20
N MET A 201 -9.65 -10.28 5.01
CA MET A 201 -11.08 -10.07 4.79
C MET A 201 -11.84 -11.38 4.91
N THR A 202 -13.00 -11.31 5.57
CA THR A 202 -14.00 -12.39 5.53
C THR A 202 -15.19 -11.96 4.68
N SER A 203 -15.78 -12.89 3.95
CA SER A 203 -16.83 -12.61 2.96
C SER A 203 -18.24 -13.01 3.41
N VAL A 204 -18.52 -13.04 4.72
CA VAL A 204 -19.86 -13.45 5.19
C VAL A 204 -20.80 -12.24 5.18
N ASN A 205 -21.80 -12.25 4.29
CA ASN A 205 -22.78 -11.16 4.09
C ASN A 205 -22.16 -9.80 3.70
N GLY A 206 -21.11 -9.85 2.88
CA GLY A 206 -20.31 -8.70 2.48
C GLY A 206 -18.86 -8.88 2.91
N TRP A 207 -18.01 -7.95 2.47
CA TRP A 207 -16.62 -7.91 2.86
C TRP A 207 -16.51 -7.27 4.25
N LEU A 208 -16.40 -8.09 5.28
CA LEU A 208 -16.19 -7.66 6.66
C LEU A 208 -14.76 -8.02 7.05
N GLY A 209 -13.98 -7.00 7.39
CA GLY A 209 -12.64 -7.12 7.94
C GLY A 209 -12.51 -6.26 9.20
N PRO A 210 -11.43 -6.44 9.98
CA PRO A 210 -11.16 -5.57 11.10
C PRO A 210 -11.05 -4.10 10.62
N PRO A 211 -11.49 -3.11 11.42
CA PRO A 211 -11.44 -1.68 11.07
C PRO A 211 -10.04 -1.07 11.02
N TRP A 212 -9.00 -1.91 11.10
CA TRP A 212 -7.59 -1.55 10.95
C TRP A 212 -6.91 -2.39 9.87
N MET A 213 -7.68 -3.11 9.04
CA MET A 213 -7.13 -4.03 8.04
C MET A 213 -6.19 -3.35 7.03
N LYS A 214 -6.35 -2.05 6.80
CA LYS A 214 -5.47 -1.22 5.95
C LYS A 214 -4.44 -0.40 6.73
N ALA A 215 -4.38 -0.57 8.06
CA ALA A 215 -3.41 0.15 8.89
C ALA A 215 -2.01 -0.41 8.66
N GLY A 216 -1.02 0.48 8.59
CA GLY A 216 0.36 0.07 8.37
C GLY A 216 0.91 -0.79 9.49
N TRP A 217 0.53 -0.54 10.75
CA TRP A 217 0.96 -1.40 11.87
C TRP A 217 0.46 -2.84 11.71
N PHE A 218 -0.72 -3.05 11.14
CA PHE A 218 -1.31 -4.36 10.93
C PHE A 218 -0.63 -5.08 9.77
N HIS A 219 -0.36 -4.36 8.67
CA HIS A 219 0.47 -4.88 7.58
C HIS A 219 1.88 -5.25 8.06
N ALA A 220 2.49 -4.44 8.93
CA ALA A 220 3.79 -4.74 9.52
C ALA A 220 3.77 -6.06 10.29
N GLU A 221 2.73 -6.28 11.09
CA GLU A 221 2.57 -7.52 11.85
C GLU A 221 2.38 -8.72 10.90
N ARG A 222 1.48 -8.63 9.90
CA ARG A 222 1.24 -9.70 8.92
C ARG A 222 2.50 -10.08 8.13
N MET A 223 3.37 -9.12 7.88
CA MET A 223 4.62 -9.35 7.15
C MET A 223 5.76 -9.85 8.03
N LEU A 224 5.87 -9.43 9.30
CA LEU A 224 7.11 -9.59 10.08
C LEU A 224 6.99 -10.53 11.28
N ALA A 225 5.77 -10.84 11.74
CA ALA A 225 5.58 -11.63 12.96
C ALA A 225 6.12 -13.07 12.86
N ASP A 226 6.04 -13.68 11.68
CA ASP A 226 6.55 -15.03 11.39
C ASP A 226 8.08 -15.15 11.54
N ALA A 227 8.80 -14.03 11.42
CA ALA A 227 10.25 -13.96 11.49
C ALA A 227 10.80 -13.77 12.90
N ILE A 228 9.95 -13.52 13.91
CA ILE A 228 10.39 -13.43 15.32
C ILE A 228 10.71 -14.83 15.83
N GLU A 229 11.98 -15.16 16.04
CA GLU A 229 12.39 -16.47 16.57
C GLU A 229 12.37 -16.54 18.10
N ASP A 230 12.66 -15.43 18.77
CA ASP A 230 12.71 -15.34 20.24
C ASP A 230 11.32 -15.46 20.87
N GLY A 231 11.17 -16.43 21.78
CA GLY A 231 9.89 -16.74 22.41
C GLY A 231 9.34 -15.60 23.26
N GLU A 232 10.20 -14.87 23.96
CA GLU A 232 9.78 -13.74 24.80
C GLU A 232 9.32 -12.56 23.94
N THR A 233 10.10 -12.20 22.91
CA THR A 233 9.78 -11.17 21.93
C THR A 233 8.47 -11.49 21.22
N ARG A 234 8.26 -12.76 20.83
CA ARG A 234 7.01 -13.22 20.21
C ARG A 234 5.84 -13.09 21.17
N ALA A 235 5.98 -13.52 22.41
CA ALA A 235 4.93 -13.39 23.42
C ALA A 235 4.55 -11.92 23.67
N ARG A 236 5.54 -11.03 23.71
CA ARG A 236 5.34 -9.58 23.86
C ARG A 236 4.62 -8.97 22.67
N ALA A 237 5.04 -9.30 21.44
CA ALA A 237 4.38 -8.87 20.22
C ALA A 237 2.91 -9.33 20.18
N ASN A 238 2.66 -10.61 20.49
CA ASN A 238 1.30 -11.18 20.54
C ASN A 238 0.43 -10.52 21.62
N ALA A 239 0.99 -10.18 22.78
CA ALA A 239 0.25 -9.48 23.83
C ALA A 239 -0.16 -8.07 23.38
N MET A 240 0.73 -7.32 22.71
CA MET A 240 0.39 -6.01 22.17
C MET A 240 -0.65 -6.09 21.04
N LEU A 241 -0.50 -7.06 20.14
CA LEU A 241 -1.47 -7.34 19.08
C LEU A 241 -2.86 -7.66 19.66
N GLY A 242 -2.94 -8.57 20.63
CA GLY A 242 -4.21 -8.94 21.25
C GLY A 242 -4.91 -7.76 21.92
N ARG A 243 -4.15 -6.85 22.56
CA ARG A 243 -4.70 -5.61 23.11
C ARG A 243 -5.22 -4.67 22.03
N LEU A 244 -4.49 -4.51 20.92
CA LEU A 244 -4.94 -3.69 19.79
C LEU A 244 -6.22 -4.25 19.15
N GLU A 245 -6.27 -5.56 18.92
CA GLU A 245 -7.43 -6.23 18.32
C GLU A 245 -8.65 -6.21 19.24
N ALA A 246 -8.44 -6.32 20.57
CA ALA A 246 -9.50 -6.22 21.57
C ALA A 246 -9.91 -4.76 21.87
N SER A 247 -9.27 -3.77 21.25
CA SER A 247 -9.42 -2.35 21.60
C SER A 247 -9.18 -2.05 23.10
N ASP A 248 -8.26 -2.80 23.72
CA ASP A 248 -7.91 -2.70 25.14
C ASP A 248 -6.86 -1.61 25.39
N TYR A 249 -7.30 -0.36 25.29
CA TYR A 249 -6.54 0.85 25.59
C TYR A 249 -7.48 1.97 26.04
N ARG A 250 -6.99 2.90 26.88
CA ARG A 250 -7.85 3.94 27.47
C ARG A 250 -8.15 5.09 26.51
N ASP A 251 -7.19 5.41 25.65
CA ASP A 251 -7.26 6.58 24.77
C ASP A 251 -6.42 6.40 23.49
N ALA A 252 -6.47 7.40 22.60
CA ALA A 252 -5.74 7.39 21.34
C ALA A 252 -4.21 7.41 21.53
N VAL A 253 -3.70 8.01 22.61
CA VAL A 253 -2.26 8.10 22.88
C VAL A 253 -1.72 6.72 23.27
N GLU A 254 -2.41 6.03 24.18
CA GLU A 254 -2.09 4.66 24.55
C GLU A 254 -2.15 3.72 23.34
N ARG A 255 -3.18 3.84 22.50
CA ARG A 255 -3.28 3.08 21.25
C ARG A 255 -2.08 3.31 20.34
N ILE A 256 -1.71 4.58 20.07
CA ILE A 256 -0.60 4.92 19.17
C ILE A 256 0.72 4.39 19.74
N ASN A 257 0.97 4.54 21.03
CA ASN A 257 2.17 4.01 21.67
C ASN A 257 2.24 2.48 21.57
N LEU A 258 1.13 1.79 21.82
CA LEU A 258 1.04 0.34 21.69
C LEU A 258 1.34 -0.13 20.26
N GLN A 259 0.82 0.56 19.25
CA GLN A 259 1.13 0.25 17.85
C GLN A 259 2.61 0.51 17.52
N ARG A 260 3.17 1.64 17.98
CA ARG A 260 4.59 1.97 17.82
C ARG A 260 5.52 0.95 18.48
N ASP A 261 5.18 0.49 19.68
CA ASP A 261 5.93 -0.52 20.41
C ASP A 261 5.86 -1.90 19.72
N LEU A 262 4.68 -2.25 19.18
CA LEU A 262 4.52 -3.45 18.35
C LEU A 262 5.42 -3.39 17.11
N VAL A 263 5.36 -2.30 16.34
CA VAL A 263 6.17 -2.16 15.11
C VAL A 263 7.66 -2.10 15.42
N THR A 264 8.06 -1.46 16.52
CA THR A 264 9.46 -1.45 16.99
C THR A 264 9.91 -2.86 17.35
N THR A 265 9.05 -3.65 17.99
CA THR A 265 9.34 -5.04 18.34
C THR A 265 9.48 -5.91 17.08
N LEU A 266 8.56 -5.77 16.11
CA LEU A 266 8.58 -6.49 14.84
C LEU A 266 9.83 -6.18 13.99
N THR A 267 10.34 -4.95 14.07
CA THR A 267 11.49 -4.47 13.29
C THR A 267 12.83 -4.57 14.04
N SER A 268 12.83 -5.18 15.23
CA SER A 268 14.02 -5.29 16.10
C SER A 268 15.08 -6.26 15.59
N SER A 269 14.71 -7.21 14.73
CA SER A 269 15.61 -8.22 14.18
C SER A 269 15.92 -7.98 12.69
N CYS A 270 17.07 -8.45 12.23
CA CYS A 270 17.44 -8.47 10.81
C CYS A 270 17.04 -9.78 10.11
N ARG A 271 16.12 -10.57 10.68
CA ARG A 271 15.68 -11.81 10.05
C ARG A 271 14.82 -11.52 8.82
N LYS A 272 13.86 -10.61 8.94
CA LYS A 272 12.98 -10.18 7.88
C LYS A 272 12.77 -8.68 8.01
N LEU A 273 12.97 -7.94 6.92
CA LEU A 273 12.96 -6.49 6.95
C LEU A 273 12.28 -5.94 5.70
N VAL A 274 11.46 -4.91 5.86
CA VAL A 274 10.95 -4.11 4.74
C VAL A 274 12.04 -3.14 4.29
N VAL A 275 12.34 -3.13 2.98
CA VAL A 275 13.34 -2.26 2.34
C VAL A 275 12.68 -1.05 1.66
N GLY A 276 11.45 -1.24 1.21
CA GLY A 276 10.72 -0.26 0.44
C GLY A 276 9.42 -0.82 -0.08
N TYR A 277 8.85 -0.13 -1.05
CA TYR A 277 7.58 -0.53 -1.66
C TYR A 277 7.52 -0.11 -3.13
N THR A 278 6.66 -0.75 -3.90
CA THR A 278 6.34 -0.38 -5.29
C THR A 278 5.06 0.44 -5.33
N ILE A 279 4.92 1.26 -6.37
CA ILE A 279 3.70 2.03 -6.64
C ILE A 279 2.94 1.34 -7.77
N LYS A 280 1.68 1.00 -7.52
CA LYS A 280 0.75 0.53 -8.54
C LYS A 280 0.15 1.75 -9.23
N ARG A 281 0.22 1.78 -10.57
CA ARG A 281 -0.36 2.84 -11.40
C ARG A 281 -1.47 2.26 -12.27
N GLN A 282 -2.68 2.74 -12.06
CA GLN A 282 -3.84 2.41 -12.89
C GLN A 282 -4.29 3.63 -13.66
N TYR A 283 -4.75 3.45 -14.90
CA TYR A 283 -4.88 4.54 -15.87
C TYR A 283 -6.33 4.76 -16.21
N LEU A 284 -6.71 6.02 -16.41
CA LEU A 284 -8.07 6.40 -16.77
C LEU A 284 -8.10 7.53 -17.79
N SER A 285 -9.10 7.52 -18.66
CA SER A 285 -9.38 8.63 -19.55
C SER A 285 -10.04 9.77 -18.79
N VAL A 286 -9.46 10.97 -18.88
CA VAL A 286 -10.04 12.24 -18.45
C VAL A 286 -10.44 13.12 -19.64
N GLU A 287 -10.63 12.51 -20.82
CA GLU A 287 -11.03 13.22 -22.05
C GLU A 287 -12.27 14.09 -21.83
N PHE A 288 -12.39 15.20 -22.55
CA PHE A 288 -13.40 16.22 -22.25
C PHE A 288 -14.84 15.73 -22.42
N SER A 289 -15.11 14.93 -23.45
CA SER A 289 -16.49 14.54 -23.80
C SER A 289 -16.95 13.23 -23.16
N ASP A 290 -16.08 12.22 -23.13
CA ASP A 290 -16.44 10.83 -22.76
C ASP A 290 -15.56 10.23 -21.65
N GLY A 291 -14.72 11.07 -21.03
CA GLY A 291 -13.85 10.65 -19.94
C GLY A 291 -14.54 10.62 -18.57
N ILE A 292 -13.73 10.31 -17.57
CA ILE A 292 -14.07 10.38 -16.16
C ILE A 292 -13.96 11.83 -15.68
N GLU A 293 -15.03 12.33 -15.05
CA GLU A 293 -15.10 13.65 -14.41
C GLU A 293 -14.49 13.60 -13.00
N ASN A 294 -14.92 12.62 -12.20
CA ASN A 294 -14.50 12.50 -10.81
C ASN A 294 -14.47 11.03 -10.37
N ILE A 295 -13.53 10.70 -9.47
CA ILE A 295 -13.36 9.39 -8.85
C ILE A 295 -12.79 9.54 -7.43
N GLY A 296 -13.21 8.67 -6.54
CA GLY A 296 -12.43 8.22 -5.39
C GLY A 296 -11.68 6.92 -5.74
N PHE A 297 -10.60 6.64 -5.03
CA PHE A 297 -9.85 5.39 -5.16
C PHE A 297 -9.27 4.98 -3.80
N ASP A 298 -8.98 3.69 -3.64
CA ASP A 298 -8.41 3.16 -2.42
C ASP A 298 -6.87 3.24 -2.44
N SER A 299 -6.25 3.62 -1.32
CA SER A 299 -4.79 3.77 -1.24
C SER A 299 -3.99 2.47 -1.38
N ILE A 300 -4.64 1.31 -1.31
CA ILE A 300 -4.04 -0.02 -1.48
C ILE A 300 -4.63 -0.71 -2.72
N GLU A 301 -5.93 -0.92 -2.74
CA GLU A 301 -6.61 -1.63 -3.83
C GLU A 301 -6.67 -0.80 -5.13
N GLY A 302 -6.56 0.53 -5.02
CA GLY A 302 -6.60 1.45 -6.15
C GLY A 302 -8.02 1.55 -6.72
N LEU A 303 -8.11 1.43 -8.04
CA LEU A 303 -9.36 1.37 -8.80
C LEU A 303 -10.05 0.00 -8.68
N ASN A 304 -9.36 -1.05 -8.23
CA ASN A 304 -9.99 -2.36 -7.98
C ASN A 304 -10.64 -2.40 -6.59
N SER A 305 -11.46 -1.39 -6.28
CA SER A 305 -12.05 -1.19 -4.97
C SER A 305 -13.52 -0.78 -5.09
N PRO A 306 -14.34 -1.04 -4.06
CA PRO A 306 -15.71 -0.54 -4.02
C PRO A 306 -15.77 0.99 -4.10
N MET A 307 -14.73 1.70 -3.64
CA MET A 307 -14.63 3.15 -3.67
C MET A 307 -14.72 3.69 -5.10
N PHE A 308 -13.93 3.15 -6.02
CA PHE A 308 -13.93 3.59 -7.41
C PHE A 308 -15.30 3.41 -8.07
N ILE A 309 -15.87 2.21 -7.98
CA ILE A 309 -17.15 1.89 -8.63
C ILE A 309 -18.30 2.76 -8.13
N ARG A 310 -18.28 3.18 -6.85
CA ARG A 310 -19.35 3.99 -6.24
C ARG A 310 -19.23 5.47 -6.53
N THR A 311 -18.03 5.94 -6.85
CA THR A 311 -17.72 7.38 -6.92
C THR A 311 -17.37 7.84 -8.33
N VAL A 312 -17.17 6.90 -9.26
CA VAL A 312 -16.90 7.19 -10.66
C VAL A 312 -18.06 7.96 -11.28
N LYS A 313 -17.74 9.14 -11.79
CA LYS A 313 -18.66 10.01 -12.52
C LYS A 313 -18.15 10.16 -13.94
N LEU A 314 -18.98 9.84 -14.91
CA LEU A 314 -18.68 10.03 -16.33
C LEU A 314 -19.09 11.44 -16.77
N LYS A 315 -18.36 12.01 -17.74
CA LYS A 315 -18.71 13.31 -18.35
C LYS A 315 -19.89 13.21 -19.31
N ASN A 316 -20.17 12.01 -19.82
CA ASN A 316 -21.30 11.74 -20.68
C ASN A 316 -22.63 11.88 -19.89
N PHE A 317 -23.28 13.03 -20.04
CA PHE A 317 -24.54 13.46 -19.41
C PHE A 317 -25.73 13.10 -20.33
N PRO A 318 -26.91 12.63 -19.86
CA PRO A 318 -27.55 12.90 -18.56
C PRO A 318 -27.70 11.74 -17.56
N TRP A 319 -27.20 10.53 -17.86
CA TRP A 319 -27.56 9.31 -17.10
C TRP A 319 -26.37 8.46 -16.62
N ASN A 320 -25.21 9.06 -16.33
CA ASN A 320 -23.97 8.37 -15.91
C ASN A 320 -23.47 7.24 -16.86
N GLY A 321 -23.97 7.20 -18.10
CA GLY A 321 -23.41 6.44 -19.22
C GLY A 321 -23.11 4.95 -18.99
N TRP A 322 -22.30 4.41 -19.89
CA TRP A 322 -21.73 3.06 -19.82
C TRP A 322 -20.27 3.16 -19.36
N LEU A 323 -19.95 2.53 -18.23
CA LEU A 323 -18.59 2.43 -17.73
C LEU A 323 -17.94 1.17 -18.28
N MET A 324 -16.99 1.34 -19.19
CA MET A 324 -16.19 0.26 -19.76
C MET A 324 -14.84 0.19 -19.05
N LEU A 325 -14.55 -0.94 -18.40
CA LEU A 325 -13.34 -1.18 -17.62
C LEU A 325 -12.51 -2.30 -18.25
N GLY A 326 -11.20 -2.07 -18.38
CA GLY A 326 -10.23 -3.10 -18.72
C GLY A 326 -9.51 -3.63 -17.50
N ILE A 327 -9.29 -4.95 -17.44
CA ILE A 327 -8.43 -5.61 -16.43
C ILE A 327 -7.51 -6.64 -17.09
N ASP A 328 -6.29 -6.79 -16.60
CA ASP A 328 -5.25 -7.59 -17.25
C ASP A 328 -5.44 -9.11 -17.15
N LYS A 329 -6.03 -9.57 -16.05
CA LYS A 329 -6.19 -11.00 -15.75
C LYS A 329 -7.62 -11.46 -15.97
N ALA A 330 -7.76 -12.58 -16.67
CA ALA A 330 -9.00 -13.31 -16.77
C ALA A 330 -9.44 -13.81 -15.37
N PRO A 331 -10.75 -14.01 -15.15
CA PRO A 331 -11.25 -14.66 -13.94
C PRO A 331 -10.60 -16.03 -13.77
N ASN A 332 -10.07 -16.30 -12.58
CA ASN A 332 -9.42 -17.58 -12.25
C ASN A 332 -10.17 -18.34 -11.14
N ALA A 333 -11.05 -17.66 -10.41
CA ALA A 333 -11.86 -18.28 -9.38
C ALA A 333 -13.27 -18.61 -9.91
N ALA A 334 -13.79 -19.78 -9.52
CA ALA A 334 -15.20 -20.08 -9.71
C ALA A 334 -16.06 -19.11 -8.89
N TRP A 335 -17.19 -18.66 -9.46
CA TRP A 335 -18.13 -17.81 -8.74
C TRP A 335 -18.63 -18.53 -7.47
N ASN A 336 -18.47 -17.87 -6.33
CA ASN A 336 -19.00 -18.33 -5.04
C ASN A 336 -19.83 -17.21 -4.39
N PRO A 337 -21.15 -17.39 -4.22
CA PRO A 337 -22.02 -16.36 -3.64
C PRO A 337 -21.79 -16.12 -2.15
N ILE A 338 -21.09 -17.03 -1.46
CA ILE A 338 -20.81 -16.98 -0.03
C ILE A 338 -19.36 -16.56 0.24
N ALA A 339 -18.41 -17.09 -0.53
CA ALA A 339 -16.99 -16.75 -0.37
C ALA A 339 -16.56 -15.51 -1.19
N GLY A 340 -17.44 -15.01 -2.07
CA GLY A 340 -17.07 -14.06 -3.11
C GLY A 340 -16.07 -14.65 -4.10
N PHE A 341 -15.43 -13.77 -4.86
CA PHE A 341 -14.28 -14.14 -5.67
C PHE A 341 -12.99 -13.72 -4.97
N ASN A 342 -11.94 -14.54 -5.09
CA ASN A 342 -10.63 -14.25 -4.52
C ASN A 342 -9.60 -13.74 -5.55
N ASP A 343 -9.98 -13.68 -6.83
CA ASP A 343 -9.15 -13.06 -7.88
C ASP A 343 -9.54 -11.60 -8.12
N SER A 344 -8.66 -10.86 -8.81
CA SER A 344 -8.83 -9.42 -9.02
C SER A 344 -10.05 -9.06 -9.87
N PHE A 345 -10.38 -9.86 -10.89
CA PHE A 345 -11.57 -9.63 -11.72
C PHE A 345 -12.82 -9.80 -10.87
N GLY A 346 -12.88 -10.90 -10.13
CA GLY A 346 -14.04 -11.21 -9.35
C GLY A 346 -14.26 -10.25 -8.17
N ARG A 347 -13.19 -9.73 -7.55
CA ARG A 347 -13.29 -8.63 -6.55
C ARG A 347 -13.91 -7.37 -7.14
N LEU A 348 -13.52 -7.00 -8.37
CA LEU A 348 -14.11 -5.86 -9.08
C LEU A 348 -15.59 -6.09 -9.40
N LEU A 349 -15.91 -7.28 -9.93
CA LEU A 349 -17.29 -7.68 -10.22
C LEU A 349 -18.14 -7.63 -8.95
N TRP A 350 -17.65 -8.19 -7.83
CA TRP A 350 -18.34 -8.14 -6.55
C TRP A 350 -18.50 -6.71 -6.04
N SER A 351 -17.50 -5.85 -6.24
CA SER A 351 -17.59 -4.42 -5.89
C SER A 351 -18.68 -3.69 -6.68
N ALA A 352 -18.97 -4.14 -7.90
CA ALA A 352 -20.00 -3.60 -8.77
C ALA A 352 -21.42 -4.11 -8.46
N VAL A 353 -21.58 -5.41 -8.17
CA VAL A 353 -22.91 -5.99 -7.88
C VAL A 353 -23.29 -5.95 -6.40
N GLY A 354 -22.29 -5.89 -5.52
CA GLY A 354 -22.49 -5.83 -4.07
C GLY A 354 -22.95 -4.44 -3.62
N ASP A 355 -23.73 -4.41 -2.55
CA ASP A 355 -24.21 -3.18 -1.91
C ASP A 355 -23.93 -3.27 -0.39
N PRO A 356 -22.66 -3.20 0.03
CA PRO A 356 -22.32 -3.33 1.43
C PRO A 356 -22.76 -2.08 2.18
N ALA A 357 -23.14 -2.22 3.44
CA ALA A 357 -23.47 -1.05 4.28
C ALA A 357 -22.26 -0.14 4.51
N LEU A 358 -21.06 -0.74 4.51
CA LEU A 358 -19.78 -0.09 4.77
C LEU A 358 -18.79 -0.35 3.64
N VAL A 359 -17.95 0.62 3.33
CA VAL A 359 -16.79 0.48 2.44
C VAL A 359 -15.52 0.97 3.13
N PRO A 360 -14.33 0.43 2.78
CA PRO A 360 -13.08 0.95 3.32
C PRO A 360 -12.92 2.43 2.96
N ALA A 361 -12.52 3.25 3.94
CA ALA A 361 -12.32 4.69 3.73
C ALA A 361 -11.07 4.95 2.86
N PRO A 362 -11.09 5.82 1.84
CA PRO A 362 -10.05 5.89 0.78
C PRO A 362 -8.59 5.86 1.26
N TYR A 363 -8.26 6.71 2.24
CA TYR A 363 -6.91 6.88 2.79
C TYR A 363 -6.82 6.54 4.28
N ASP A 364 -7.89 6.01 4.87
CA ASP A 364 -7.94 5.70 6.30
C ASP A 364 -8.06 4.19 6.50
N SER A 365 -7.61 3.71 7.66
CA SER A 365 -7.68 2.30 8.00
C SER A 365 -9.09 1.81 8.33
N GLY A 366 -10.04 2.74 8.55
CA GLY A 366 -11.40 2.47 8.98
C GLY A 366 -12.44 2.28 7.86
N TRP A 367 -13.70 2.30 8.28
CA TRP A 367 -14.87 2.11 7.42
C TRP A 367 -15.67 3.41 7.30
N MET A 368 -16.29 3.60 6.14
CA MET A 368 -17.28 4.65 5.90
C MET A 368 -18.60 4.06 5.41
N LEU A 369 -19.69 4.78 5.67
CA LEU A 369 -21.00 4.40 5.18
C LEU A 369 -21.04 4.49 3.64
N ASN A 370 -21.56 3.44 3.00
CA ASN A 370 -21.76 3.40 1.55
C ASN A 370 -22.85 4.38 1.08
N ARG A 371 -23.79 4.73 1.97
CA ARG A 371 -24.88 5.68 1.69
C ARG A 371 -24.89 6.78 2.73
N LEU A 372 -25.32 7.97 2.31
CA LEU A 372 -25.71 9.04 3.22
C LEU A 372 -26.73 8.47 4.22
N SER A 373 -26.37 8.43 5.49
CA SER A 373 -27.34 8.36 6.57
C SER A 373 -27.42 9.74 7.21
N ASP A 374 -28.62 10.15 7.62
CA ASP A 374 -28.76 11.23 8.60
C ASP A 374 -28.13 10.72 9.89
N VAL A 375 -26.82 10.92 10.04
CA VAL A 375 -26.18 10.79 11.35
C VAL A 375 -26.68 12.00 12.13
N GLN A 376 -27.76 11.83 12.90
CA GLN A 376 -27.99 12.71 14.02
C GLN A 376 -26.72 12.65 14.87
N SER A 377 -25.95 13.73 14.87
CA SER A 377 -24.90 13.90 15.86
C SER A 377 -25.61 13.91 17.21
N ASN A 378 -25.62 12.77 17.91
CA ASN A 378 -25.91 12.79 19.33
C ASN A 378 -24.72 13.47 20.00
N SER A 379 -24.79 14.80 20.02
CA SER A 379 -24.15 15.63 21.00
C SER A 379 -24.61 15.20 22.38
N GLY A 380 -23.72 14.53 23.13
CA GLY A 380 -23.75 14.43 24.58
C GLY A 380 -24.14 13.07 25.16
N ARG A 381 -23.15 12.30 25.64
CA ARG A 381 -22.77 12.23 27.06
C ARG A 381 -21.44 11.52 27.24
#